data_AF-A0A6S4UNC0-F1
#
_entry.id   AF-A0A6S4UNC0-F1
#
_cell.length_a   1.000
_cell.length_b   1.000
_cell.length_c   1.000
_cell.angle_alpha   90.00
_cell.angle_beta   90.00
_cell.angle_gamma   90.00
#
_symmetry.space_group_name_H-M   'P 1'
#
loop_
_entity.id
_entity.type
_entity.pdbx_description
1 polymer ?
#
loop_
_entity_poly.entity_id
_entity_poly.type
_entity_poly.pdbx_seq_one_letter_code
_entity_poly.pdbx_strand_id
1 'polypeptide(L)'
;MLLRIKRKTFFSNDSHNLTLKLKQNSYRDKLNYLFIATCIKKSLGYKYSWGDSISHKKIQKDKISLPVINQQIDYNFMRNFIGAIQKMIVKDILVYINNLKNDNW
;
A
#
# COMPACT_ATOMS: atom_id res chain seq x y z
N MET A 1 8.13 -13.22 14.53
CA MET A 1 7.33 -13.20 13.28
C MET A 1 7.96 -14.15 12.24
N LEU A 2 7.59 -15.44 12.17
CA LEU A 2 8.20 -16.41 11.23
C LEU A 2 7.52 -16.40 9.84
N LEU A 3 8.30 -16.30 8.76
CA LEU A 3 7.86 -16.19 7.36
C LEU A 3 8.17 -17.48 6.60
N ARG A 4 7.25 -17.93 5.73
CA ARG A 4 7.47 -19.04 4.80
C ARG A 4 6.74 -18.76 3.49
N ILE A 5 7.45 -18.80 2.35
CA ILE A 5 6.86 -18.72 1.00
C ILE A 5 7.57 -19.73 0.08
N LYS A 6 6.78 -20.52 -0.66
CA LYS A 6 7.24 -21.58 -1.59
C LYS A 6 7.69 -21.00 -2.94
N ARG A 7 8.69 -21.66 -3.54
CA ARG A 7 9.33 -21.36 -4.83
C ARG A 7 8.43 -21.71 -6.01
N LYS A 8 8.20 -20.76 -6.93
CA LYS A 8 8.07 -21.02 -8.36
C LYS A 8 8.63 -19.81 -9.12
N THR A 9 9.52 -20.10 -10.05
CA THR A 9 10.50 -19.23 -10.72
C THR A 9 9.92 -18.53 -11.94
N PHE A 10 10.18 -17.24 -12.10
CA PHE A 10 10.30 -16.54 -13.39
C PHE A 10 11.22 -15.31 -13.19
N PHE A 11 12.22 -15.13 -14.07
CA PHE A 11 13.30 -14.15 -13.97
C PHE A 11 13.05 -12.93 -14.88
N SER A 12 13.45 -11.72 -14.44
CA SER A 12 13.54 -10.52 -15.30
C SER A 12 14.72 -9.63 -14.85
N ASN A 13 15.90 -9.82 -15.43
CA ASN A 13 17.12 -9.00 -15.22
C ASN A 13 17.55 -8.80 -13.75
N ASP A 14 18.04 -9.89 -13.13
CA ASP A 14 18.33 -10.07 -11.68
C ASP A 14 17.28 -9.49 -10.70
N SER A 15 16.03 -9.43 -11.16
CA SER A 15 14.86 -9.09 -10.35
C SER A 15 14.51 -10.20 -9.36
N HIS A 16 15.04 -10.05 -8.16
CA HIS A 16 14.34 -10.56 -6.99
C HIS A 16 13.16 -9.65 -6.69
N ASN A 17 12.05 -9.84 -7.42
CA ASN A 17 10.79 -9.15 -7.12
C ASN A 17 10.35 -9.52 -5.70
N LEU A 18 10.57 -8.60 -4.76
CA LEU A 18 10.13 -8.76 -3.38
C LEU A 18 8.63 -8.53 -3.31
N THR A 19 7.87 -9.58 -3.00
CA THR A 19 6.43 -9.45 -2.76
C THR A 19 6.16 -9.37 -1.26
N LEU A 20 5.50 -8.31 -0.82
CA LEU A 20 4.97 -8.18 0.53
C LEU A 20 3.56 -8.77 0.58
N LYS A 21 3.35 -9.76 1.45
CA LYS A 21 2.05 -10.36 1.69
C LYS A 21 1.71 -10.30 3.17
N LEU A 22 0.50 -9.85 3.48
CA LEU A 22 -0.03 -9.93 4.84
C LEU A 22 -0.16 -11.41 5.26
N LYS A 23 0.24 -11.71 6.49
CA LYS A 23 0.15 -13.07 7.05
C LYS A 23 -1.30 -13.50 7.26
N GLN A 24 -2.14 -12.58 7.72
CA GLN A 24 -3.56 -12.80 7.90
C GLN A 24 -4.26 -12.63 6.55
N ASN A 25 -4.77 -13.73 6.01
CA ASN A 25 -5.40 -13.77 4.69
C ASN A 25 -6.69 -12.94 4.63
N SER A 26 -7.43 -12.86 5.74
CA SER A 26 -8.69 -12.12 5.88
C SER A 26 -8.57 -10.63 5.56
N TYR A 27 -7.38 -10.05 5.73
CA TYR A 27 -7.13 -8.61 5.53
C TYR A 27 -6.38 -8.29 4.24
N ARG A 28 -6.21 -9.27 3.33
CA ARG A 28 -5.61 -9.09 2.00
C ARG A 28 -6.54 -8.37 1.03
N ASP A 29 -6.99 -7.21 1.44
CA ASP A 29 -7.82 -6.30 0.66
C ASP A 29 -6.95 -5.28 -0.09
N LYS A 30 -7.42 -4.83 -1.26
CA LYS A 30 -6.70 -3.87 -2.10
C LYS A 30 -6.46 -2.54 -1.38
N LEU A 31 -7.43 -2.05 -0.61
CA LEU A 31 -7.32 -0.77 0.10
C LEU A 31 -6.32 -0.85 1.24
N ASN A 32 -6.29 -1.98 1.96
CA ASN A 32 -5.26 -2.24 2.96
C ASN A 32 -3.86 -2.26 2.36
N TYR A 33 -3.66 -2.95 1.23
CA TYR A 33 -2.37 -2.93 0.54
C TYR A 33 -1.98 -1.53 0.05
N LEU A 34 -2.93 -0.74 -0.43
CA LEU A 34 -2.66 0.63 -0.87
C LEU A 34 -2.24 1.53 0.30
N PHE A 35 -2.88 1.39 1.46
CA PHE A 35 -2.46 2.09 2.67
C PHE A 35 -1.03 1.71 3.06
N ILE A 36 -0.74 0.41 3.15
CA ILE A 36 0.58 -0.09 3.54
C ILE A 36 1.66 0.34 2.53
N ALA A 37 1.37 0.28 1.22
CA ALA A 37 2.28 0.74 0.19
C ALA A 37 2.61 2.23 0.33
N THR A 38 1.60 3.04 0.67
CA THR A 38 1.77 4.47 0.98
C THR A 38 2.70 4.66 2.18
N CYS A 39 2.47 3.94 3.28
CA CYS A 39 3.32 3.99 4.47
C CYS A 39 4.76 3.59 4.16
N ILE A 40 4.97 2.53 3.38
CA ILE A 40 6.30 2.07 2.95
C ILE A 40 6.98 3.13 2.11
N LYS A 41 6.30 3.66 1.08
CA LYS A 41 6.85 4.71 0.22
C LYS A 41 7.23 5.95 1.03
N LYS A 42 6.37 6.37 1.98
CA LYS A 42 6.63 7.54 2.81
C LYS A 42 7.79 7.31 3.79
N SER A 43 7.87 6.13 4.40
CA SER A 43 8.84 5.84 5.46
C SER A 43 10.20 5.40 4.92
N LEU A 44 10.24 4.74 3.76
CA LEU A 44 11.44 4.09 3.23
C LEU A 44 11.82 4.61 1.83
N GLY A 45 11.00 5.46 1.20
CA GLY A 45 11.27 5.95 -0.16
C GLY A 45 12.56 6.76 -0.29
N TYR A 46 13.01 7.40 0.78
CA TYR A 46 14.30 8.11 0.81
C TYR A 46 15.48 7.19 1.11
N LYS A 47 15.22 5.97 1.61
CA LYS A 47 16.25 5.04 2.09
C LYS A 47 16.85 4.21 0.97
N TYR A 48 16.06 3.93 -0.06
CA TYR A 48 16.45 3.08 -1.17
C TYR A 48 16.54 3.89 -2.45
N SER A 49 17.55 3.60 -3.27
CA SER A 49 17.77 4.25 -4.55
C SER A 49 18.07 3.20 -5.62
N TRP A 50 18.18 3.61 -6.88
CA TRP A 50 18.49 2.68 -7.96
C TRP A 50 19.84 1.96 -7.73
N GLY A 51 20.86 2.70 -7.26
CA GLY A 51 22.16 2.14 -6.88
C GLY A 51 22.19 1.42 -5.53
N ASP A 52 21.19 1.65 -4.67
CA ASP A 52 21.04 0.96 -3.38
C ASP A 52 19.66 0.33 -3.23
N SER A 53 19.47 -0.76 -3.97
CA SER A 53 18.17 -1.45 -4.05
C SER A 53 17.82 -2.20 -2.76
N ILE A 54 16.51 -2.33 -2.55
CA ILE A 54 15.92 -3.10 -1.46
C ILE A 54 16.26 -4.58 -1.60
N SER A 55 16.58 -5.24 -0.48
CA SER A 55 16.81 -6.68 -0.44
C SER A 55 16.08 -7.32 0.74
N HIS A 56 15.87 -8.64 0.66
CA HIS A 56 15.19 -9.39 1.71
C HIS A 56 15.84 -9.22 3.10
N LYS A 57 17.17 -9.10 3.15
CA LYS A 57 17.92 -8.88 4.41
C LYS A 57 17.76 -7.46 4.93
N LYS A 58 17.73 -6.45 4.04
CA LYS A 58 17.62 -5.03 4.43
C LYS A 58 16.22 -4.71 4.99
N ILE A 59 15.18 -5.11 4.27
CA ILE A 59 13.79 -4.78 4.64
C ILE A 59 13.33 -5.41 5.96
N GLN A 60 13.94 -6.52 6.40
CA GLN A 60 13.63 -7.13 7.70
C GLN A 60 14.03 -6.25 8.90
N LYS A 61 15.00 -5.36 8.71
CA LYS A 61 15.47 -4.43 9.75
C LYS A 61 14.68 -3.12 9.74
N ASP A 62 13.94 -2.86 8.68
CA ASP A 62 13.13 -1.66 8.55
C ASP A 62 11.85 -1.78 9.36
N LYS A 63 11.39 -0.63 9.84
CA LYS A 63 10.13 -0.49 10.56
C LYS A 63 9.31 0.58 9.87
N ILE A 64 8.01 0.31 9.77
CA ILE A 64 7.02 1.27 9.33
C ILE A 64 5.97 1.38 10.44
N SER A 65 5.41 2.57 10.60
CA SER A 65 4.29 2.79 11.52
C SER A 65 2.99 2.46 10.81
N LEU A 66 2.14 1.68 11.47
CA LEU A 66 0.79 1.35 11.03
C LEU A 66 -0.20 1.71 12.15
N PRO A 67 -1.47 1.97 11.82
CA PRO A 67 -2.51 2.18 12.82
C PRO A 67 -2.72 0.92 13.66
N VAL A 68 -2.91 1.11 14.97
CA VAL A 68 -3.04 0.03 15.95
C VAL A 68 -4.21 0.33 16.88
N ILE A 69 -5.03 -0.69 17.14
CA ILE A 69 -6.08 -0.70 18.15
C ILE A 69 -5.90 -1.94 19.02
N ASN A 70 -5.94 -1.79 20.35
CA ASN A 70 -5.73 -2.89 21.30
C ASN A 70 -4.48 -3.74 21.01
N GLN A 71 -3.37 -3.08 20.69
CA GLN A 71 -2.07 -3.69 20.35
C GLN A 71 -2.07 -4.55 19.06
N GLN A 72 -3.15 -4.49 18.26
CA GLN A 72 -3.26 -5.16 16.97
C GLN A 72 -3.39 -4.14 15.84
N ILE A 73 -2.88 -4.48 14.66
CA ILE A 73 -2.99 -3.60 13.48
C ILE A 73 -4.47 -3.40 13.13
N ASP A 74 -4.88 -2.14 12.99
CA ASP A 74 -6.25 -1.80 12.62
C ASP A 74 -6.43 -1.80 11.10
N TYR A 75 -6.70 -2.98 10.55
CA TYR A 75 -6.99 -3.17 9.13
C TYR A 75 -8.32 -2.53 8.70
N ASN A 76 -9.29 -2.38 9.61
CA ASN A 76 -10.56 -1.77 9.26
C ASN A 76 -10.40 -0.27 9.09
N PHE A 77 -9.62 0.37 9.96
CA PHE A 77 -9.25 1.77 9.81
C PHE A 77 -8.54 2.02 8.47
N MET A 78 -7.50 1.24 8.15
CA MET A 78 -6.76 1.42 6.88
C MET A 78 -7.67 1.34 5.66
N ARG A 79 -8.53 0.30 5.61
CA ARG A 79 -9.51 0.12 4.53
C ARG A 79 -10.49 1.29 4.44
N ASN A 80 -11.09 1.68 5.56
CA ASN A 80 -12.09 2.73 5.60
C ASN A 80 -11.50 4.09 5.26
N PHE A 81 -10.27 4.38 5.70
CA PHE A 81 -9.56 5.61 5.41
C PHE A 81 -9.32 5.80 3.91
N ILE A 82 -8.72 4.80 3.24
CA ILE A 82 -8.51 4.84 1.79
C ILE A 82 -9.86 4.90 1.04
N GLY A 83 -10.85 4.12 1.50
CA GLY A 83 -12.18 4.14 0.90
C GLY A 83 -12.87 5.50 1.01
N ALA A 84 -12.70 6.20 2.14
CA ALA A 84 -13.22 7.55 2.33
C ALA A 84 -12.56 8.55 1.38
N ILE A 85 -11.23 8.52 1.25
CA ILE A 85 -10.49 9.37 0.30
C ILE A 85 -10.98 9.14 -1.14
N GLN A 86 -11.12 7.87 -1.56
CA GLN A 86 -11.62 7.55 -2.90
C GLN A 86 -13.03 8.09 -3.13
N LYS A 87 -13.93 7.94 -2.15
CA LYS A 87 -15.29 8.48 -2.23
C LYS A 87 -15.32 10.01 -2.31
N MET A 88 -14.45 10.68 -1.54
CA MET A 88 -14.32 12.15 -1.60
C MET A 88 -13.89 12.60 -3.00
N ILE A 89 -12.83 11.99 -3.56
CA ILE A 89 -12.33 12.33 -4.90
C ILE A 89 -13.42 12.11 -5.96
N VAL A 90 -14.14 10.98 -5.91
CA VAL A 90 -15.23 10.71 -6.87
C VAL A 90 -16.33 11.76 -6.75
N LYS A 91 -16.71 12.15 -5.52
CA LYS A 91 -17.70 13.21 -5.30
C LYS A 91 -17.24 14.53 -5.91
N ASP A 92 -16.00 14.92 -5.68
CA ASP A 92 -15.45 16.19 -6.19
C ASP A 92 -15.42 16.20 -7.72
N ILE A 93 -15.03 15.09 -8.35
CA ILE A 93 -15.05 14.93 -9.81
C ILE A 93 -16.48 15.04 -10.36
N LEU A 94 -17.47 14.44 -9.69
CA LEU A 94 -18.88 14.53 -10.13
C LEU A 94 -19.41 15.96 -10.05
N VAL A 95 -19.09 16.70 -8.99
CA VAL A 95 -19.43 18.12 -8.86
C VAL A 95 -18.80 18.93 -10.00
N TYR A 96 -17.51 18.72 -10.26
CA TYR A 96 -16.80 19.39 -11.34
C TYR A 96 -17.44 19.13 -12.72
N ILE A 97 -17.75 17.86 -13.04
CA ILE A 97 -18.40 17.49 -14.31
C ILE A 97 -19.79 18.11 -14.43
N ASN A 98 -20.55 18.16 -13.33
CA ASN A 98 -21.89 18.76 -13.32
C ASN A 98 -21.83 20.27 -13.61
N ASN A 99 -20.87 20.97 -13.01
CA ASN A 99 -20.68 22.39 -13.26
C ASN A 99 -20.31 22.65 -14.73
N LEU A 100 -19.37 21.88 -15.29
CA LEU A 100 -19.04 22.00 -16.72
C LEU A 100 -20.25 21.81 -17.64
N LYS A 101 -21.16 20.89 -17.33
CA LYS A 101 -22.39 20.71 -18.12
C LYS A 101 -23.35 21.89 -17.95
N ASN A 102 -23.43 22.45 -16.75
CA ASN A 102 -24.26 23.60 -16.44
C ASN A 102 -23.68 24.93 -16.92
N ASP A 103 -22.42 24.98 -17.35
CA ASP A 103 -21.79 26.16 -17.96
C ASP A 103 -21.83 26.12 -19.50
N ASN A 104 -22.34 25.03 -20.10
CA ASN A 104 -22.48 24.84 -21.54
C ASN A 104 -23.91 25.13 -22.04
N TRP A 105 -24.52 26.24 -21.60
CA TRP A 105 -25.69 26.86 -22.22
C TRP A 105 -25.32 28.22 -22.83
#